data_AF-A0A349YMW2-F1
#
_entry.id   AF-A0A349YMW2-F1
#
_cell.length_a   1.000
_cell.length_b   1.000
_cell.length_c   1.000
_cell.angle_alpha   90.00
_cell.angle_beta   90.00
_cell.angle_gamma   90.00
#
_symmetry.space_group_name_H-M   'P 1'
#
loop_
_entity.id
_entity.type
_entity.pdbx_description
1 polymer ?
#
loop_
_entity_poly.entity_id
_entity_poly.type
_entity_poly.pdbx_seq_one_letter_code
_entity_poly.pdbx_strand_id
1 'polypeptide(L)' 'APKGTITFTSNNKKLVTVNKQGVVTGVKSGTATITVKCNGITKKVTVKVK' A
#
# COMPACT_ATOMS: atom_id res chain seq x y z
N ALA A 1 -11.51 14.98 -10.00
CA ALA A 1 -10.93 13.74 -9.44
C ALA A 1 -9.44 13.69 -9.78
N PRO A 2 -8.55 13.28 -8.87
CA PRO A 2 -7.12 13.20 -9.19
C PRO A 2 -6.91 12.20 -10.33
N LYS A 3 -6.59 12.72 -11.52
CA LYS A 3 -6.23 11.98 -12.74
C LYS A 3 -4.79 11.45 -12.66
N GLY A 4 -4.41 10.90 -11.51
CA GLY A 4 -3.07 10.34 -11.28
C GLY A 4 -3.17 8.83 -11.15
N THR A 5 -2.45 8.09 -11.98
CA THR A 5 -2.29 6.65 -11.80
C THR A 5 -1.62 6.42 -10.45
N ILE A 6 -2.36 5.89 -9.48
CA ILE A 6 -1.82 5.58 -8.16
C ILE A 6 -1.20 4.19 -8.21
N THR A 7 0.11 4.13 -8.01
CA THR A 7 0.85 2.86 -7.96
C THR A 7 1.14 2.52 -6.52
N PHE A 8 0.67 1.36 -6.08
CA PHE A 8 0.91 0.84 -4.75
C PHE A 8 1.83 -0.37 -4.81
N THR A 9 2.90 -0.35 -4.03
CA THR A 9 3.87 -1.43 -3.94
C THR A 9 3.99 -1.88 -2.49
N SER A 10 3.55 -3.10 -2.19
CA SER A 10 3.74 -3.71 -0.88
C SER A 10 5.01 -4.56 -0.88
N ASN A 11 5.85 -4.43 0.15
CA ASN A 11 7.01 -5.31 0.31
C ASN A 11 6.58 -6.76 0.67
N ASN A 12 5.34 -6.95 1.13
CA ASN A 12 4.89 -8.24 1.63
C ASN A 12 3.40 -8.49 1.30
N LYS A 13 3.11 -8.77 0.02
CA LYS A 13 1.74 -9.01 -0.49
C LYS A 13 1.02 -10.18 0.18
N LYS A 14 1.75 -11.11 0.82
CA LYS A 14 1.17 -12.24 1.58
C LYS A 14 0.65 -11.81 2.97
N LEU A 15 1.18 -10.73 3.54
CA LEU A 15 0.72 -10.17 4.82
C LEU A 15 -0.26 -9.02 4.61
N VAL A 16 0.00 -8.17 3.62
CA VAL A 16 -0.78 -6.98 3.33
C VAL A 16 -0.91 -6.76 1.83
N THR A 17 -2.14 -6.74 1.35
CA THR A 17 -2.50 -6.41 -0.03
C THR A 17 -3.02 -4.98 -0.13
N VAL A 18 -2.87 -4.38 -1.29
CA VAL A 18 -3.36 -3.03 -1.57
C VAL A 18 -3.99 -3.01 -2.95
N ASN A 19 -5.22 -2.53 -3.05
CA ASN A 19 -5.95 -2.49 -4.31
C ASN A 19 -5.71 -1.18 -5.08
N LYS A 20 -6.22 -1.11 -6.31
CA LYS A 20 -6.08 0.08 -7.19
C LYS A 20 -6.80 1.32 -6.65
N GLN A 21 -7.76 1.14 -5.75
CA GLN A 21 -8.47 2.20 -5.04
C GLN A 21 -7.71 2.69 -3.80
N GLY A 22 -6.58 2.07 -3.44
CA GLY A 22 -5.79 2.41 -2.25
C GLY A 22 -6.28 1.80 -0.94
N VAL A 23 -7.18 0.81 -1.02
CA VAL A 23 -7.62 0.04 0.14
C VAL A 23 -6.53 -0.95 0.51
N VAL A 24 -6.02 -0.80 1.72
CA VAL A 24 -5.03 -1.69 2.32
C VAL A 24 -5.75 -2.77 3.13
N THR A 25 -5.49 -4.03 2.81
CA THR A 25 -6.08 -5.18 3.50
C THR A 25 -4.99 -6.01 4.18
N GLY A 26 -5.08 -6.17 5.49
CA GLY A 26 -4.23 -7.08 6.24
C GLY A 26 -4.77 -8.51 6.11
N VAL A 27 -3.93 -9.41 5.59
CA VAL A 27 -4.25 -10.84 5.42
C VAL A 27 -3.77 -11.64 6.64
N LYS A 28 -2.63 -11.26 7.22
CA LYS A 28 -2.01 -11.99 8.34
C LYS A 28 -1.28 -11.04 9.28
N SER A 29 -1.25 -11.38 10.56
CA SER A 29 -0.51 -10.64 11.58
C SER A 29 0.97 -10.54 11.22
N GLY A 30 1.51 -9.34 11.31
CA GLY A 30 2.83 -9.02 10.80
C GLY A 30 2.99 -7.54 10.48
N THR A 31 4.21 -7.13 10.13
CA THR A 31 4.51 -5.76 9.74
C THR A 31 4.87 -5.74 8.27
N ALA A 32 4.19 -4.90 7.49
CA ALA A 32 4.47 -4.70 6.08
C ALA A 32 4.60 -3.20 5.77
N THR A 33 5.44 -2.88 4.80
CA THR A 33 5.64 -1.50 4.35
C THR A 33 5.07 -1.34 2.96
N ILE A 34 4.14 -0.40 2.81
CA ILE A 34 3.51 -0.04 1.55
C ILE A 34 4.13 1.26 1.06
N THR A 35 4.63 1.24 -0.17
CA THR A 35 5.07 2.42 -0.88
C THR A 35 3.97 2.85 -1.84
N VAL A 36 3.46 4.06 -1.66
CA VAL A 36 2.45 4.70 -2.51
C VAL A 36 3.16 5.72 -3.39
N LYS A 37 3.00 5.59 -4.70
CA LYS A 37 3.51 6.55 -5.67
C LYS A 37 2.34 7.13 -6.47
N CYS A 38 2.18 8.45 -6.46
CA CYS A 38 1.14 9.16 -7.19
C CYS A 38 1.70 10.45 -7.77
N ASN A 39 1.67 10.62 -9.09
CA ASN A 39 2.11 11.85 -9.78
C ASN A 39 3.48 12.40 -9.30
N GLY A 40 4.47 11.53 -9.13
CA GLY A 40 5.82 11.90 -8.65
C GLY A 40 5.97 11.98 -7.13
N ILE A 41 4.86 12.00 -6.38
CA ILE A 41 4.87 11.94 -4.91
C ILE A 41 5.06 10.49 -4.48
N THR A 42 6.06 10.23 -3.65
CA THR A 42 6.29 8.92 -3.03
C THR A 42 6.07 9.02 -1.53
N LYS A 43 5.13 8.24 -0.98
CA LYS A 43 4.95 8.06 0.46
C LYS A 43 5.14 6.61 0.85
N LYS A 44 5.71 6.39 2.04
CA LYS A 44 5.82 5.08 2.66
C LYS A 44 4.89 5.02 3.86
N VAL A 45 4.14 3.94 3.97
CA VAL A 45 3.20 3.66 5.05
C VAL A 45 3.59 2.32 5.64
N THR A 46 3.94 2.31 6.92
CA THR A 46 4.19 1.07 7.65
C THR A 46 2.87 0.61 8.26
N VAL A 47 2.45 -0.58 7.90
CA VAL A 47 1.19 -1.19 8.34
C VAL A 47 1.53 -2.35 9.26
N LYS A 48 1.08 -2.26 10.51
CA LYS A 48 1.21 -3.32 11.50
C LYS A 48 -0.14 -3.99 11.67
N VAL A 49 -0.27 -5.20 11.15
CA VAL A 49 -1.44 -6.04 11.33
C VAL A 49 -1.24 -6.79 12.64
N LYS A 50 -2.09 -6.53 13.63
CA LYS A 50 -2.14 -7.24 14.91
C LYS A 50 -3.30 -8.21 14.90
#